data_AF-A0A382S0X2-F1
#
_entry.id   AF-A0A382S0X2-F1
#
_cell.length_a   1.000
_cell.length_b   1.000
_cell.length_c   1.000
_cell.angle_alpha   90.00
_cell.angle_beta   90.00
_cell.angle_gamma   90.00
#
_symmetry.space_group_name_H-M   'P 1'
#
loop_
_entity.id
_entity.type
_entity.pdbx_description
1 polymer ?
#
loop_
_entity_poly.entity_id
_entity_poly.type
_entity_poly.pdbx_seq_one_letter_code
_entity_poly.pdbx_strand_id
1 'polypeptide(L)' 'MKTGVITDGISLDFEHALSVMDEYGLEYAELQFVWDKEVGFLEHEEVKRVKELLKRH' A
#
# COMPACT_ATOMS: atom_id res chain seq x y z
N MET A 1 -5.01 -9.95 18.39
CA MET A 1 -5.30 -8.58 17.94
C MET A 1 -4.43 -8.34 16.71
N LYS A 2 -4.97 -7.79 15.62
CA LYS A 2 -4.21 -7.49 14.39
C LYS A 2 -4.08 -5.97 14.27
N THR A 3 -2.85 -5.47 14.12
CA THR A 3 -2.59 -4.05 13.92
C THR A 3 -2.47 -3.78 12.43
N GLY A 4 -3.34 -2.92 11.90
CA GLY A 4 -3.25 -2.45 10.53
C GLY A 4 -2.99 -0.95 10.46
N VAL A 5 -2.49 -0.51 9.31
CA VAL A 5 -2.23 0.89 9.00
C VAL A 5 -2.82 1.26 7.64
N ILE A 6 -3.29 2.50 7.52
CA ILE A 6 -3.72 3.04 6.23
C ILE A 6 -2.48 3.64 5.54
N THR A 7 -2.18 3.15 4.34
CA THR A 7 -0.89 3.42 3.67
C THR A 7 -0.71 4.88 3.24
N ASP A 8 -1.78 5.55 2.82
CA ASP A 8 -1.80 6.98 2.49
C ASP A 8 -1.66 7.89 3.73
N GLY A 9 -1.93 7.37 4.94
CA GLY A 9 -1.59 8.01 6.20
C GLY A 9 -0.09 8.02 6.49
N ILE A 10 0.69 7.15 5.84
CA ILE A 10 2.17 7.15 5.86
C ILE A 10 2.70 8.03 4.72
N SER A 11 2.28 7.73 3.49
CA SER A 11 2.75 8.42 2.29
C SER A 11 1.82 8.13 1.10
N LEU A 12 1.65 9.12 0.21
CA LEU A 12 1.02 8.90 -1.09
C LEU A 12 1.92 8.15 -2.08
N ASP A 13 3.22 8.06 -1.80
CA ASP A 13 4.10 7.11 -2.48
C ASP A 13 3.93 5.73 -1.84
N PHE A 14 3.22 4.85 -2.55
CA PHE A 14 2.89 3.51 -2.08
C PHE A 14 4.12 2.65 -1.79
N GLU A 15 5.18 2.79 -2.59
CA GLU A 15 6.42 2.00 -2.39
C GLU A 15 7.14 2.45 -1.11
N HIS A 16 7.16 3.76 -0.87
CA HIS A 16 7.69 4.29 0.38
C HIS A 16 6.86 3.83 1.59
N ALA A 17 5.53 3.87 1.50
CA ALA A 17 4.66 3.42 2.59
C ALA A 17 4.92 1.95 2.95
N LEU A 18 5.07 1.06 1.95
CA LEU A 18 5.42 -0.34 2.18
C LEU A 18 6.81 -0.51 2.82
N SER A 19 7.81 0.27 2.39
CA SER A 19 9.15 0.22 3.00
C SER A 19 9.13 0.60 4.50
N VAL A 20 8.30 1.56 4.88
CA VAL A 20 8.10 1.94 6.29
C VAL A 20 7.38 0.81 7.04
N MET A 21 6.38 0.17 6.43
CA MET A 21 5.71 -0.97 7.04
C MET A 21 6.68 -2.11 7.36
N ASP A 22 7.61 -2.44 6.46
CA ASP A 22 8.65 -3.45 6.71
C ASP A 22 9.56 -3.06 7.87
N GLU A 23 10.02 -1.80 7.90
CA GLU A 23 10.90 -1.28 8.95
C GLU A 23 10.29 -1.45 10.35
N TYR A 24 8.98 -1.25 10.47
CA TYR A 24 8.26 -1.33 11.74
C TYR A 24 7.54 -2.67 11.97
N GLY A 25 7.68 -3.65 11.06
CA GLY A 25 7.05 -4.98 11.19
C GLY A 25 5.52 -4.94 11.15
N LEU A 26 4.93 -4.06 10.34
CA LEU A 26 3.49 -3.89 10.19
C LEU A 26 2.94 -4.82 9.12
N GLU A 27 2.10 -5.78 9.52
CA GLU A 27 1.64 -6.86 8.62
C GLU A 27 0.41 -6.49 7.78
N TYR A 28 -0.45 -5.58 8.25
CA TYR A 28 -1.75 -5.33 7.63
C TYR A 28 -1.85 -3.91 7.04
N ALA A 29 -2.00 -3.81 5.72
CA ALA A 29 -2.22 -2.57 4.99
C ALA A 29 -3.70 -2.37 4.66
N GLU A 30 -4.25 -1.20 4.96
CA GLU A 30 -5.49 -0.69 4.39
C GLU A 30 -5.17 0.27 3.24
N LEU A 31 -5.84 0.07 2.10
CA LEU A 31 -5.68 0.88 0.90
C LEU A 31 -6.96 1.69 0.68
N GLN A 32 -6.87 3.01 0.78
CA GLN A 32 -7.92 3.94 0.39
C GLN A 32 -7.50 4.66 -0.89
N PHE A 33 -6.30 5.24 -0.87
CA PHE A 33 -5.60 5.73 -2.05
C PHE A 33 -4.31 4.96 -2.30
N VAL A 34 -3.98 4.79 -3.59
CA VAL A 34 -2.67 4.32 -4.03
C VAL A 34 -2.18 5.33 -5.07
N TRP A 35 -1.03 5.94 -4.83
CA TRP A 35 -0.55 7.10 -5.58
C TRP A 35 -1.57 8.24 -5.53
N ASP A 36 -2.04 8.72 -6.68
CA ASP A 36 -2.98 9.81 -6.82
C ASP A 36 -4.43 9.33 -7.09
N LYS A 37 -4.70 8.04 -6.87
CA LYS A 37 -5.97 7.42 -7.25
C LYS A 37 -6.60 6.62 -6.10
N GLU A 38 -7.90 6.81 -5.90
CA GLU A 38 -8.68 5.99 -4.97
C GLU A 38 -8.73 4.54 -5.48
N VAL A 39 -8.56 3.58 -4.57
CA VAL A 39 -8.35 2.16 -4.88
C VAL A 39 -9.43 1.57 -5.79
N GLY A 40 -10.67 2.06 -5.70
CA GLY A 40 -11.80 1.63 -6.52
C GLY A 40 -11.71 2.03 -8.00
N PHE A 41 -10.82 2.95 -8.35
CA PHE A 41 -10.64 3.44 -9.72
C PHE A 41 -9.37 2.91 -10.40
N LEU A 42 -8.57 2.10 -9.72
CA LEU A 42 -7.34 1.55 -10.29
C LEU A 42 -7.64 0.74 -11.55
N GLU A 43 -6.88 1.01 -12.60
CA GLU A 43 -6.90 0.29 -13.85
C GLU A 43 -6.15 -1.05 -13.72
N HIS A 44 -6.35 -1.95 -14.68
CA HIS A 44 -5.79 -3.29 -14.63
C HIS A 44 -4.26 -3.32 -14.41
N GLU A 45 -3.52 -2.45 -15.11
CA GLU A 45 -2.07 -2.35 -14.98
C GLU A 45 -1.63 -1.80 -13.61
N GLU A 46 -2.41 -0.89 -13.03
CA GLU A 46 -2.13 -0.32 -11.71
C GLU A 46 -2.36 -1.38 -10.62
N VAL A 47 -3.46 -2.14 -10.71
CA VAL A 47 -3.73 -3.28 -9.80
C VAL A 47 -2.62 -4.33 -9.90
N LYS A 48 -2.12 -4.59 -11.10
CA LYS A 48 -1.00 -5.52 -11.31
C LYS A 48 0.27 -5.00 -10.66
N ARG A 49 0.61 -3.71 -10.84
CA ARG A 49 1.77 -3.07 -10.19
C ARG A 49 1.66 -3.14 -8.67
N VAL A 50 0.49 -2.83 -8.09
CA VAL A 50 0.25 -2.96 -6.64
C VAL A 50 0.52 -4.39 -6.16
N LYS A 51 0.01 -5.40 -6.86
CA LYS A 51 0.26 -6.82 -6.51
C LYS A 51 1.72 -7.22 -6.63
N GLU A 52 2.47 -6.64 -7.56
CA GLU A 52 3.91 -6.90 -7.70
C GLU A 52 4.70 -6.28 -6.54
N LEU A 53 4.32 -5.09 -6.08
CA LEU A 53 4.92 -4.44 -4.92
C LEU A 53 4.63 -5.21 -3.63
N LEU A 54 3.36 -5.60 -3.40
CA LEU A 54 2.94 -6.40 -2.25
C LEU A 54 3.55 -7.82 -2.19
N LYS A 55 4.22 -8.28 -3.25
CA LYS A 55 4.97 -9.56 -3.24
C LYS A 55 6.44 -9.38 -2.85
N ARG A 56 6.96 -8.15 -2.92
CA ARG A 56 8.36 -7.80 -2.66
C ARG A 56 8.58 -7.38 -1.21
N HIS A 57 7.53 -6.87 -0.58
CA HIS A 57 7.39 -6.60 0.85
C HIS A 57 6.65 -7.77 1.49
#